data_AF-A0A946BH76-F1
#
_entry.id   AF-A0A946BH76-F1
#
_cell.length_a   1.000
_cell.length_b   1.000
_cell.length_c   1.000
_cell.angle_alpha   90.00
_cell.angle_beta   90.00
_cell.angle_gamma   90.00
#
_symmetry.space_group_name_H-M   'P 1'
#
loop_
_entity.id
_entity.type
_entity.pdbx_description
1 polymer ?
#
loop_
_entity_poly.entity_id
_entity_poly.type
_entity_poly.pdbx_seq_one_letter_code
_entity_poly.pdbx_strand_id
1 'polypeptide(L)'
;KPLIKKEKIKLNPSKKPEIKSKIKPTIESEIKPAIGTGIKSEIKSAIESSVKSVKKPKIIPKEKKPLISDGKMLTTLKKPDSYGQIKVPENATLARMMRLIYGSFRYSYLNKLIKYNSNLNDPNNVKTGMNINFPVIESSDYPDDKKFFIVLFETDHFKKSFITAHIYQSSEFNVRVLPVWRKDKGFFFPVVITKSFVSLNAAKKYKKSQPEIIFAECKSVSQMKNNEKKQKG
;
A
#
# COMPACT_ATOMS: atom_id res chain seq x y z
N LYS A 1 -32.87 -16.67 28.87
CA LYS A 1 -31.58 -16.95 29.54
C LYS A 1 -31.34 -18.46 29.55
N PRO A 2 -30.39 -19.00 28.79
CA PRO A 2 -29.81 -20.30 29.09
C PRO A 2 -28.32 -20.21 29.44
N LEU A 3 -27.92 -20.91 30.50
CA LEU A 3 -26.55 -21.13 30.95
C LEU A 3 -25.83 -22.10 30.02
N ILE A 4 -24.64 -21.74 29.53
CA ILE A 4 -23.68 -22.71 28.96
C ILE A 4 -22.56 -22.90 30.00
N LYS A 5 -22.50 -24.11 30.58
CA LYS A 5 -21.41 -24.58 31.44
C LYS A 5 -20.11 -24.61 30.63
N LYS A 6 -19.06 -23.94 31.13
CA LYS A 6 -17.69 -24.06 30.61
C LYS A 6 -17.06 -25.35 31.12
N GLU A 7 -16.95 -26.36 30.26
CA GLU A 7 -16.08 -27.51 30.49
C GLU A 7 -14.61 -27.08 30.34
N LYS A 8 -13.86 -27.08 31.44
CA LYS A 8 -12.40 -26.87 31.41
C LYS A 8 -11.73 -28.18 30.99
N ILE A 9 -11.23 -28.24 29.76
CA ILE A 9 -10.29 -29.28 29.33
C ILE A 9 -8.99 -29.12 30.15
N LYS A 10 -8.79 -29.99 31.15
CA LYS A 10 -7.51 -30.13 31.87
C LYS A 10 -6.53 -30.88 30.97
N LEU A 11 -5.61 -30.15 30.34
CA LEU A 11 -4.52 -30.75 29.55
C LEU A 11 -3.42 -31.27 30.51
N ASN A 12 -3.14 -32.58 30.46
CA ASN A 12 -2.07 -33.21 31.26
C ASN A 12 -0.67 -32.66 30.89
N PRO A 13 0.22 -32.39 31.87
CA PRO A 13 1.53 -31.78 31.62
C PRO A 13 2.50 -32.64 30.78
N SER A 14 2.31 -33.96 30.68
CA SER A 14 3.25 -34.86 29.99
C SER A 14 3.18 -34.86 28.46
N LYS A 15 2.17 -34.23 27.82
CA LYS A 15 2.07 -34.14 26.34
C LYS A 15 2.63 -32.83 25.74
N LYS A 16 3.12 -31.93 26.59
CA LYS A 16 3.63 -30.60 26.20
C LYS A 16 4.96 -30.62 25.41
N PRO A 17 5.89 -31.58 25.60
CA PRO A 17 7.13 -31.64 24.83
C PRO A 17 6.94 -32.10 23.38
N GLU A 18 6.08 -33.10 23.14
CA GLU A 18 5.89 -33.71 21.80
C GLU A 18 5.14 -32.80 20.82
N ILE A 19 4.17 -32.02 21.30
CA ILE A 19 3.44 -31.05 20.46
C ILE A 19 4.38 -29.93 19.97
N LYS A 20 5.37 -29.53 20.79
CA LYS A 20 6.35 -28.51 20.41
C LYS A 20 7.40 -29.01 19.42
N SER A 21 7.80 -30.29 19.51
CA SER A 21 8.87 -30.84 18.66
C SER A 21 8.39 -31.23 17.26
N LYS A 22 7.14 -31.66 17.09
CA LYS A 22 6.62 -32.11 15.79
C LYS A 22 5.85 -31.04 15.01
N ILE A 23 5.05 -30.20 15.66
CA ILE A 23 4.16 -29.24 14.94
C ILE A 23 4.91 -27.96 14.53
N LYS A 24 5.88 -27.52 15.34
CA LYS A 24 6.65 -26.30 15.04
C LYS A 24 7.50 -26.42 13.75
N PRO A 25 8.25 -27.52 13.50
CA PRO A 25 8.98 -27.64 12.24
C PRO A 25 8.05 -27.74 11.04
N THR A 26 6.94 -28.50 11.10
CA THR A 26 5.99 -28.65 9.96
C THR A 26 5.30 -27.32 9.60
N ILE A 27 4.94 -26.49 10.59
CA ILE A 27 4.42 -25.14 10.32
C ILE A 27 5.48 -24.26 9.64
N GLU A 28 6.76 -24.40 10.02
CA GLU A 28 7.85 -23.60 9.47
C GLU A 28 8.35 -24.06 8.10
N SER A 29 8.36 -25.37 7.84
CA SER A 29 8.89 -25.96 6.61
C SER A 29 7.85 -26.12 5.50
N GLU A 30 6.57 -26.35 5.82
CA GLU A 30 5.56 -26.69 4.80
C GLU A 30 4.45 -25.64 4.69
N ILE A 31 3.89 -25.20 5.81
CA ILE A 31 2.72 -24.32 5.80
C ILE A 31 3.12 -22.85 5.49
N LYS A 32 4.20 -22.34 6.10
CA LYS A 32 4.68 -20.96 5.84
C LYS A 32 5.05 -20.71 4.37
N PRO A 33 5.80 -21.60 3.68
CA PRO A 33 6.08 -21.43 2.26
C PRO A 33 4.80 -21.51 1.41
N ALA A 34 3.92 -22.47 1.66
CA ALA A 34 2.72 -22.72 0.87
C ALA A 34 1.71 -21.55 0.92
N ILE A 35 1.50 -20.93 2.10
CA ILE A 35 0.63 -19.75 2.23
C ILE A 35 1.27 -18.53 1.55
N GLY A 36 2.58 -18.36 1.71
CA GLY A 36 3.32 -17.26 1.09
C GLY A 36 3.32 -17.34 -0.44
N THR A 37 3.40 -18.54 -1.03
CA THR A 37 3.27 -18.74 -2.47
C THR A 37 1.83 -18.65 -2.94
N GLY A 38 0.87 -19.22 -2.21
CA GLY A 38 -0.56 -19.18 -2.52
C GLY A 38 -1.10 -17.75 -2.63
N ILE A 39 -0.98 -16.97 -1.54
CA ILE A 39 -1.47 -15.59 -1.49
C ILE A 39 -0.75 -14.71 -2.52
N LYS A 40 0.57 -14.89 -2.71
CA LYS A 40 1.32 -14.15 -3.72
C LYS A 40 0.88 -14.50 -5.14
N SER A 41 0.59 -15.77 -5.43
CA SER A 41 0.12 -16.22 -6.74
C SER A 41 -1.29 -15.72 -7.05
N GLU A 42 -2.17 -15.70 -6.05
CA GLU A 42 -3.55 -15.29 -6.18
C GLU A 42 -3.67 -13.77 -6.33
N ILE A 43 -2.92 -13.00 -5.53
CA ILE A 43 -2.80 -11.54 -5.69
C ILE A 43 -2.15 -11.21 -7.03
N LYS A 44 -1.09 -11.93 -7.44
CA LYS A 44 -0.45 -11.73 -8.75
C LYS A 44 -1.43 -12.01 -9.90
N SER A 45 -2.19 -13.09 -9.81
CA SER A 45 -3.22 -13.46 -10.80
C SER A 45 -4.34 -12.41 -10.88
N ALA A 46 -4.84 -11.94 -9.72
CA ALA A 46 -5.84 -10.89 -9.65
C ALA A 46 -5.33 -9.54 -10.19
N ILE A 47 -4.05 -9.23 -9.99
CA ILE A 47 -3.40 -8.05 -10.58
C ILE A 47 -3.27 -8.22 -12.10
N GLU A 48 -2.83 -9.38 -12.58
CA GLU A 48 -2.64 -9.63 -14.02
C GLU A 48 -3.98 -9.63 -14.79
N SER A 49 -5.05 -10.20 -14.22
CA SER A 49 -6.38 -10.18 -14.81
C SER A 49 -6.96 -8.77 -14.88
N SER A 50 -6.77 -7.97 -13.83
CA SER A 50 -7.23 -6.57 -13.76
C SER A 50 -6.45 -5.64 -14.70
N VAL A 51 -5.19 -5.96 -15.02
CA VAL A 51 -4.34 -5.14 -15.91
C VAL A 51 -4.55 -5.46 -17.40
N LYS A 52 -4.88 -6.70 -17.76
CA LYS A 52 -5.11 -7.09 -19.17
C LYS A 52 -6.33 -6.42 -19.83
N SER A 53 -7.27 -5.88 -19.05
CA SER A 53 -8.49 -5.20 -19.56
C SER A 53 -8.30 -3.72 -19.95
N VAL A 54 -7.08 -3.17 -19.88
CA VAL A 54 -6.84 -1.74 -20.14
C VAL A 54 -6.49 -1.49 -21.62
N LYS A 55 -7.50 -1.18 -22.45
CA LYS A 55 -7.27 -0.46 -23.72
C LYS A 55 -6.59 0.89 -23.42
N LYS A 56 -5.44 1.16 -24.05
CA LYS A 56 -4.64 2.39 -23.94
C LYS A 56 -5.52 3.64 -24.15
N PRO A 57 -5.59 4.59 -23.20
CA PRO A 57 -6.02 5.95 -23.50
C PRO A 57 -4.86 6.71 -24.15
N LYS A 58 -5.13 7.33 -25.29
CA LYS A 58 -4.26 8.28 -25.98
C LYS A 58 -4.32 9.60 -25.18
N ILE A 59 -3.31 9.85 -24.35
CA ILE A 59 -3.06 11.18 -23.79
C ILE A 59 -1.68 11.57 -24.30
N ILE A 60 -1.60 12.69 -25.00
CA ILE A 60 -0.37 13.28 -25.53
C ILE A 60 0.16 14.26 -24.48
N PRO A 61 1.29 13.99 -23.80
CA PRO A 61 2.13 15.06 -23.30
C PRO A 61 2.97 15.56 -24.47
N LYS A 62 2.98 16.87 -24.72
CA LYS A 62 3.99 17.52 -25.57
C LYS A 62 5.38 17.21 -24.99
N GLU A 63 6.06 16.19 -25.51
CA GLU A 63 7.48 15.96 -25.28
C GLU A 63 8.26 17.09 -25.97
N LYS A 64 8.77 18.04 -25.18
CA LYS A 64 9.94 18.80 -25.62
C LYS A 64 11.16 17.90 -25.41
N LYS A 65 11.83 17.55 -26.51
CA LYS A 65 13.09 16.80 -26.52
C LYS A 65 14.10 17.44 -25.54
N PRO A 66 14.95 16.66 -24.85
CA PRO A 66 16.05 17.22 -24.09
C PRO A 66 17.09 17.79 -25.07
N LEU A 67 17.44 19.07 -24.91
CA LEU A 67 18.64 19.64 -25.51
C LEU A 67 19.83 19.15 -24.67
N ILE A 68 20.79 18.48 -25.30
CA ILE A 68 22.05 18.08 -24.67
C ILE A 68 23.06 19.18 -24.94
N SER A 69 23.54 19.84 -23.89
CA SER A 69 24.90 20.38 -23.85
C SER A 69 25.51 20.16 -22.47
N ASP A 70 26.70 19.57 -22.47
CA ASP A 70 27.70 19.58 -21.40
C ASP A 70 27.35 18.84 -20.09
N GLY A 71 27.42 17.51 -20.15
CA GLY A 71 28.10 16.70 -19.13
C GLY A 71 27.53 16.61 -17.69
N LYS A 72 26.41 17.25 -17.36
CA LYS A 72 25.80 17.11 -16.02
C LYS A 72 24.27 17.25 -16.04
N MET A 73 23.57 16.18 -16.40
CA MET A 73 22.11 16.15 -16.32
C MET A 73 21.67 15.77 -14.89
N LEU A 74 21.43 16.76 -14.04
CA LEU A 74 20.59 16.63 -12.85
C LEU A 74 19.35 17.48 -13.08
N THR A 75 18.53 17.11 -14.07
CA THR A 75 17.22 17.75 -14.26
C THR A 75 16.36 17.36 -13.08
N THR A 76 16.19 18.28 -12.14
CA THR A 76 15.27 18.12 -11.02
C THR A 76 13.86 18.02 -11.59
N LEU A 77 13.19 16.89 -11.37
CA LEU A 77 11.81 16.75 -11.81
C LEU A 77 10.93 17.74 -11.03
N LYS A 78 10.03 18.43 -11.72
CA LYS A 78 8.99 19.23 -11.07
C LYS A 78 7.89 18.29 -10.56
N LYS A 79 7.49 18.49 -9.30
CA LYS A 79 6.39 17.73 -8.68
C LYS A 79 5.08 18.02 -9.44
N PRO A 80 4.35 17.00 -9.93
CA PRO A 80 3.08 17.21 -10.61
C PRO A 80 1.99 17.56 -9.59
N ASP A 81 0.93 18.21 -10.05
CA ASP A 81 -0.20 18.60 -9.18
C ASP A 81 -1.21 17.46 -8.96
N SER A 82 -1.03 16.31 -9.62
CA SER A 82 -1.86 15.11 -9.46
C SER A 82 -1.04 13.83 -9.40
N TYR A 83 -1.52 12.87 -8.62
CA TYR A 83 -1.03 11.48 -8.63
C TYR A 83 -1.52 10.70 -9.85
N GLY A 84 -2.70 11.06 -10.37
CA GLY A 84 -3.31 10.45 -11.55
C GLY A 84 -4.79 10.12 -11.35
N GLN A 85 -5.34 9.43 -12.35
CA GLN A 85 -6.76 9.12 -12.43
C GLN A 85 -7.07 7.68 -12.00
N ILE A 86 -8.15 7.52 -11.23
CA ILE A 86 -8.70 6.23 -10.83
C ILE A 86 -10.13 6.13 -11.37
N LYS A 87 -10.45 5.00 -12.01
CA LYS A 87 -11.83 4.59 -12.25
C LYS A 87 -12.40 4.06 -10.95
N VAL A 88 -13.52 4.61 -10.50
CA VAL A 88 -14.20 4.19 -9.28
C VAL A 88 -14.54 2.70 -9.42
N PRO A 89 -13.95 1.83 -8.58
CA PRO A 89 -14.25 0.40 -8.63
C PRO A 89 -15.63 0.13 -8.04
N GLU A 90 -16.15 -1.06 -8.31
CA GLU A 90 -17.41 -1.52 -7.71
C GLU A 90 -17.32 -1.50 -6.18
N ASN A 91 -18.42 -1.15 -5.52
CA ASN A 91 -18.55 -1.11 -4.06
C ASN A 91 -17.56 -0.17 -3.34
N ALA A 92 -16.93 0.78 -4.04
CA ALA A 92 -16.10 1.79 -3.43
C ALA A 92 -16.84 3.12 -3.23
N THR A 93 -16.61 3.72 -2.07
CA THR A 93 -17.04 5.10 -1.79
C THR A 93 -15.87 6.05 -1.94
N LEU A 94 -16.16 7.32 -2.25
CA LEU A 94 -15.15 8.38 -2.30
C LEU A 94 -14.35 8.45 -1.00
N ALA A 95 -15.03 8.35 0.15
CA ALA A 95 -14.41 8.37 1.46
C ALA A 95 -13.41 7.22 1.68
N ARG A 96 -13.70 6.04 1.10
CA ARG A 96 -12.79 4.88 1.16
C ARG A 96 -11.58 5.07 0.26
N MET A 97 -11.78 5.59 -0.95
CA MET A 97 -10.69 5.92 -1.87
C MET A 97 -9.75 6.98 -1.27
N MET A 98 -10.31 8.03 -0.66
CA MET A 98 -9.54 9.07 0.01
C MET A 98 -8.74 8.53 1.20
N ARG A 99 -9.32 7.63 2.01
CA ARG A 99 -8.56 6.97 3.09
C ARG A 99 -7.40 6.14 2.57
N LEU A 100 -7.58 5.44 1.44
CA LEU A 100 -6.51 4.70 0.79
C LEU A 100 -5.38 5.59 0.27
N ILE A 101 -5.69 6.77 -0.25
CA ILE A 101 -4.71 7.61 -0.96
C ILE A 101 -4.09 8.67 -0.06
N TYR A 102 -4.91 9.35 0.76
CA TYR A 102 -4.49 10.42 1.66
C TYR A 102 -4.30 9.95 3.10
N GLY A 103 -4.62 8.69 3.42
CA GLY A 103 -4.53 8.13 4.77
C GLY A 103 -5.66 8.54 5.71
N SER A 104 -6.48 9.52 5.34
CA SER A 104 -7.64 9.96 6.11
C SER A 104 -8.71 10.55 5.20
N PHE A 105 -9.94 10.61 5.70
CA PHE A 105 -11.01 11.40 5.08
C PHE A 105 -11.15 12.71 5.84
N ARG A 106 -10.80 13.82 5.19
CA ARG A 106 -10.92 15.17 5.74
C ARG A 106 -11.70 16.05 4.78
N TYR A 107 -12.54 16.92 5.33
CA TYR A 107 -13.33 17.85 4.53
C TYR A 107 -12.43 18.79 3.69
N SER A 108 -11.29 19.21 4.23
CA SER A 108 -10.31 20.00 3.48
C SER A 108 -9.74 19.27 2.27
N TYR A 109 -9.55 17.96 2.35
CA TYR A 109 -9.09 17.14 1.21
C TYR A 109 -10.22 16.89 0.21
N LEU A 110 -11.43 16.69 0.72
CA LEU A 110 -12.62 16.51 -0.11
C LEU A 110 -12.85 17.76 -0.96
N ASN A 111 -12.78 18.95 -0.36
CA ASN A 111 -12.93 20.21 -1.09
C ASN A 111 -11.86 20.39 -2.17
N LYS A 112 -10.60 20.03 -1.88
CA LYS A 112 -9.54 20.04 -2.90
C LYS A 112 -9.84 19.06 -4.04
N LEU A 113 -10.31 17.85 -3.71
CA LEU A 113 -10.67 16.84 -4.68
C LEU A 113 -11.84 17.27 -5.56
N ILE A 114 -12.91 17.83 -4.98
CA ILE A 114 -14.08 18.36 -5.72
C ILE A 114 -13.65 19.48 -6.65
N LYS A 115 -12.90 20.48 -6.15
CA LYS A 115 -12.39 21.59 -6.98
C LYS A 115 -11.52 21.10 -8.15
N TYR A 116 -10.78 20.02 -7.95
CA TYR A 116 -9.91 19.44 -8.98
C TYR A 116 -10.66 18.59 -10.01
N ASN A 117 -11.90 18.18 -9.71
CA ASN A 117 -12.70 17.30 -10.54
C ASN A 117 -14.03 17.96 -10.87
N SER A 118 -14.11 18.65 -12.00
CA SER A 118 -15.33 19.31 -12.48
C SER A 118 -16.51 18.36 -12.72
N ASN A 119 -16.26 17.06 -12.83
CA ASN A 119 -17.29 16.03 -12.96
C ASN A 119 -17.82 15.51 -11.61
N LEU A 120 -17.20 15.88 -10.49
CA LEU A 120 -17.57 15.44 -9.14
C LEU A 120 -18.50 16.46 -8.47
N ASN A 121 -19.73 16.57 -8.97
CA ASN A 121 -20.72 17.53 -8.48
C ASN A 121 -21.34 17.14 -7.14
N ASP A 122 -21.56 15.83 -6.93
CA ASP A 122 -22.04 15.28 -5.66
C ASP A 122 -21.04 14.21 -5.14
N PRO A 123 -20.25 14.52 -4.10
CA PRO A 123 -19.28 13.60 -3.53
C PRO A 123 -19.92 12.39 -2.81
N ASN A 124 -21.21 12.45 -2.49
CA ASN A 124 -21.94 11.34 -1.88
C ASN A 124 -22.50 10.37 -2.92
N ASN A 125 -22.60 10.79 -4.19
CA ASN A 125 -23.18 10.01 -5.27
C ASN A 125 -22.16 9.77 -6.40
N VAL A 126 -21.15 8.97 -6.09
CA VAL A 126 -20.12 8.57 -7.06
C VAL A 126 -20.49 7.24 -7.71
N LYS A 127 -20.48 7.19 -9.05
CA LYS A 127 -20.85 6.00 -9.82
C LYS A 127 -19.63 5.13 -10.18
N THR A 128 -19.82 3.81 -10.19
CA THR A 128 -18.82 2.86 -10.72
C THR A 128 -18.38 3.27 -12.12
N GLY A 129 -17.09 3.16 -12.41
CA GLY A 129 -16.51 3.48 -13.71
C GLY A 129 -16.26 4.98 -13.94
N MET A 130 -16.79 5.86 -13.08
CA MET A 130 -16.46 7.28 -13.10
C MET A 130 -14.97 7.50 -12.90
N ASN A 131 -14.39 8.40 -13.69
CA ASN A 131 -13.00 8.79 -13.57
C ASN A 131 -12.83 9.91 -12.55
N ILE A 132 -11.99 9.70 -11.53
CA ILE A 132 -11.62 10.72 -10.53
C ILE A 132 -10.10 10.92 -10.58
N ASN A 133 -9.68 12.16 -10.76
CA ASN A 133 -8.29 12.60 -10.74
C ASN A 133 -7.90 12.99 -9.30
N PHE A 134 -6.87 12.36 -8.74
CA PHE A 134 -6.46 12.59 -7.35
C PHE A 134 -5.33 13.62 -7.28
N PRO A 135 -5.60 14.87 -6.85
CA PRO A 135 -4.57 15.88 -6.74
C PRO A 135 -3.52 15.52 -5.67
N VAL A 136 -2.32 16.05 -5.83
CA VAL A 136 -1.34 16.08 -4.76
C VAL A 136 -1.84 17.03 -3.67
N ILE A 137 -1.94 16.52 -2.46
CA ILE A 137 -2.32 17.31 -1.30
C ILE A 137 -1.14 17.31 -0.33
N GLU A 138 -0.44 18.45 -0.24
CA GLU A 138 0.50 18.68 0.84
C GLU A 138 -0.28 18.69 2.15
N SER A 139 0.10 17.79 3.06
CA SER A 139 -0.58 17.57 4.33
C SER A 139 0.40 17.73 5.48
N SER A 140 0.01 18.48 6.50
CA SER A 140 0.70 18.54 7.78
C SER A 140 0.71 17.19 8.52
N ASP A 141 -0.24 16.29 8.23
CA ASP A 141 -0.32 14.96 8.82
C ASP A 141 0.37 13.88 7.97
N TYR A 142 1.09 14.31 6.93
CA TYR A 142 1.99 13.39 6.25
C TYR A 142 3.00 12.82 7.28
N PRO A 143 3.26 11.50 7.29
CA PRO A 143 4.09 10.91 8.34
C PRO A 143 5.50 11.49 8.37
N ASP A 144 6.01 11.68 9.59
CA ASP A 144 7.40 12.07 9.83
C ASP A 144 8.40 11.09 9.20
N ASP A 145 9.52 11.63 8.71
CA ASP A 145 10.54 10.89 7.96
C ASP A 145 11.20 9.74 8.74
N LYS A 146 11.14 9.80 10.08
CA LYS A 146 11.65 8.78 11.00
C LYS A 146 10.66 7.65 11.26
N LYS A 147 9.39 7.78 10.84
CA LYS A 147 8.38 6.73 11.01
C LYS A 147 8.67 5.57 10.08
N PHE A 148 8.60 4.36 10.63
CA PHE A 148 8.73 3.11 9.90
C PHE A 148 7.36 2.56 9.54
N PHE A 149 7.26 2.02 8.34
CA PHE A 149 6.10 1.32 7.81
C PHE A 149 6.49 -0.08 7.36
N ILE A 150 5.51 -0.98 7.37
CA ILE A 150 5.62 -2.28 6.71
C ILE A 150 5.09 -2.11 5.29
N VAL A 151 5.96 -2.37 4.31
CA VAL A 151 5.72 -2.16 2.89
C VAL A 151 5.39 -3.48 2.24
N LEU A 152 4.16 -3.59 1.74
CA LEU A 152 3.63 -4.80 1.11
C LEU A 152 3.95 -4.84 -0.38
N PHE A 153 3.96 -3.69 -1.03
CA PHE A 153 4.17 -3.54 -2.47
C PHE A 153 4.69 -2.14 -2.78
N GLU A 154 5.53 -1.99 -3.81
CA GLU A 154 6.03 -0.70 -4.27
C GLU A 154 5.94 -0.61 -5.79
N THR A 155 5.54 0.56 -6.29
CA THR A 155 5.49 0.87 -7.71
C THR A 155 5.50 2.39 -7.88
N ASP A 156 6.01 2.87 -9.00
CA ASP A 156 5.86 4.23 -9.53
C ASP A 156 4.51 4.47 -10.23
N HIS A 157 3.67 3.44 -10.38
CA HIS A 157 2.36 3.55 -11.02
C HIS A 157 1.22 3.72 -10.00
N PHE A 158 0.69 4.95 -9.90
CA PHE A 158 -0.38 5.29 -8.95
C PHE A 158 -1.57 4.33 -8.98
N LYS A 159 -2.13 4.08 -10.18
CA LYS A 159 -3.30 3.21 -10.36
C LYS A 159 -3.04 1.78 -9.87
N LYS A 160 -1.85 1.24 -10.13
CA LYS A 160 -1.48 -0.12 -9.71
C LYS A 160 -1.37 -0.22 -8.18
N SER A 161 -0.79 0.80 -7.55
CA SER A 161 -0.74 0.91 -6.09
C SER A 161 -2.14 1.00 -5.46
N PHE A 162 -3.02 1.84 -6.01
CA PHE A 162 -4.41 1.95 -5.57
C PHE A 162 -5.16 0.61 -5.66
N ILE A 163 -5.11 -0.06 -6.82
CA ILE A 163 -5.78 -1.37 -7.02
C ILE A 163 -5.25 -2.39 -6.01
N THR A 164 -3.93 -2.44 -5.83
CA THR A 164 -3.30 -3.35 -4.85
C THR A 164 -3.80 -3.05 -3.44
N ALA A 165 -3.78 -1.78 -3.02
CA ALA A 165 -4.25 -1.38 -1.70
C ALA A 165 -5.75 -1.68 -1.51
N HIS A 166 -6.58 -1.51 -2.56
CA HIS A 166 -8.00 -1.80 -2.53
C HIS A 166 -8.29 -3.30 -2.34
N ILE A 167 -7.55 -4.18 -3.03
CA ILE A 167 -7.65 -5.64 -2.88
C ILE A 167 -7.32 -6.05 -1.45
N TYR A 168 -6.23 -5.51 -0.87
CA TYR A 168 -5.83 -5.82 0.51
C TYR A 168 -6.85 -5.38 1.58
N GLN A 169 -7.85 -4.55 1.26
CA GLN A 169 -8.82 -4.14 2.27
C GLN A 169 -9.80 -5.24 2.68
N SER A 170 -9.84 -6.37 1.97
CA SER A 170 -10.55 -7.56 2.46
C SER A 170 -9.75 -8.34 3.51
N SER A 171 -8.47 -7.99 3.72
CA SER A 171 -7.63 -8.59 4.75
C SER A 171 -7.82 -7.93 6.12
N GLU A 172 -7.33 -8.59 7.16
CA GLU A 172 -7.21 -8.06 8.53
C GLU A 172 -6.31 -6.81 8.62
N PHE A 173 -5.50 -6.54 7.58
CA PHE A 173 -4.59 -5.41 7.59
C PHE A 173 -5.27 -4.15 7.05
N ASN A 174 -5.33 -3.13 7.89
CA ASN A 174 -5.63 -1.78 7.43
C ASN A 174 -4.43 -1.26 6.63
N VAL A 175 -4.61 -1.12 5.31
CA VAL A 175 -3.56 -0.68 4.37
C VAL A 175 -3.91 0.65 3.71
N ARG A 176 -2.87 1.31 3.17
CA ARG A 176 -3.01 2.50 2.34
C ARG A 176 -1.86 2.64 1.35
N VAL A 177 -2.05 3.48 0.35
CA VAL A 177 -0.98 4.05 -0.46
C VAL A 177 -0.30 5.16 0.33
N LEU A 178 1.04 5.20 0.29
CA LEU A 178 1.84 6.27 0.86
C LEU A 178 2.64 6.94 -0.27
N PRO A 179 2.10 7.97 -0.95
CA PRO A 179 2.80 8.64 -2.05
C PRO A 179 4.08 9.32 -1.57
N VAL A 180 5.23 8.98 -2.18
CA VAL A 180 6.55 9.51 -1.86
C VAL A 180 7.11 10.21 -3.09
N TRP A 181 7.43 11.51 -2.97
CA TRP A 181 8.09 12.26 -4.04
C TRP A 181 9.61 12.11 -3.96
N ARG A 182 10.23 11.74 -5.08
CA ARG A 182 11.69 11.70 -5.24
C ARG A 182 12.09 12.66 -6.35
N LYS A 183 13.01 13.60 -6.06
CA LYS A 183 13.42 14.64 -7.02
C LYS A 183 14.06 14.07 -8.30
N ASP A 184 14.66 12.88 -8.21
CA ASP A 184 15.35 12.18 -9.29
C ASP A 184 14.43 11.27 -10.14
N LYS A 185 13.33 10.75 -9.56
CA LYS A 185 12.50 9.70 -10.19
C LYS A 185 11.01 9.98 -10.24
N GLY A 186 10.56 11.05 -9.59
CA GLY A 186 9.15 11.38 -9.47
C GLY A 186 8.46 10.64 -8.32
N PHE A 187 7.16 10.38 -8.46
CA PHE A 187 6.39 9.71 -7.43
C PHE A 187 6.65 8.20 -7.39
N PHE A 188 6.77 7.70 -6.17
CA PHE A 188 6.62 6.30 -5.82
C PHE A 188 5.38 6.14 -4.93
N PHE A 189 4.71 5.01 -5.05
CA PHE A 189 3.46 4.70 -4.36
C PHE A 189 3.55 3.37 -3.60
N PRO A 190 4.35 3.28 -2.53
CA PRO A 190 4.30 2.18 -1.59
C PRO A 190 2.88 1.90 -1.08
N VAL A 191 2.48 0.63 -1.09
CA VAL A 191 1.33 0.13 -0.33
C VAL A 191 1.86 -0.34 1.02
N VAL A 192 1.36 0.28 2.08
CA VAL A 192 1.83 0.06 3.44
C VAL A 192 0.70 -0.33 4.37
N ILE A 193 1.03 -1.04 5.44
CA ILE A 193 0.13 -1.15 6.60
C ILE A 193 0.02 0.24 7.23
N THR A 194 -1.19 0.73 7.46
CA THR A 194 -1.50 2.08 7.94
C THR A 194 -0.81 2.38 9.29
N LYS A 195 -0.64 1.37 10.14
CA LYS A 195 0.10 1.48 11.40
C LYS A 195 1.57 1.82 11.15
N SER A 196 2.00 2.95 11.69
CA SER A 196 3.41 3.35 11.70
C SER A 196 4.11 2.93 13.00
N PHE A 197 5.43 2.88 12.96
CA PHE A 197 6.29 2.49 14.08
C PHE A 197 7.38 3.53 14.30
N VAL A 198 7.75 3.75 15.56
CA VAL A 198 8.81 4.70 15.94
C VAL A 198 10.22 4.15 15.68
N SER A 199 10.37 2.83 15.50
CA SER A 199 11.66 2.20 15.26
C SER A 199 11.55 0.97 14.36
N LEU A 200 12.65 0.64 13.70
CA LEU A 200 12.78 -0.57 12.88
C LEU A 200 12.53 -1.84 13.70
N ASN A 201 12.98 -1.89 14.95
CA ASN A 201 12.79 -3.05 15.83
C ASN A 201 11.32 -3.29 16.17
N ALA A 202 10.55 -2.23 16.44
CA ALA A 202 9.11 -2.33 16.67
C ALA A 202 8.37 -2.84 15.43
N ALA A 203 8.70 -2.32 14.24
CA ALA A 203 8.14 -2.79 12.98
C ALA A 203 8.46 -4.26 12.71
N LYS A 204 9.73 -4.66 12.89
CA LYS A 204 10.18 -6.06 12.74
C LYS A 204 9.50 -6.99 13.74
N LYS A 205 9.29 -6.57 14.99
CA LYS A 205 8.58 -7.36 16.00
C LYS A 205 7.13 -7.60 15.60
N TYR A 206 6.43 -6.55 15.15
CA TYR A 206 5.06 -6.68 14.64
C TYR A 206 5.00 -7.59 13.40
N LYS A 207 5.94 -7.44 12.45
CA LYS A 207 6.01 -8.30 11.27
C LYS A 207 6.21 -9.78 11.63
N LYS A 208 7.07 -10.09 12.60
CA LYS A 208 7.33 -11.47 13.06
C LYS A 208 6.09 -12.15 13.64
N SER A 209 5.15 -11.40 14.22
CA SER A 209 3.89 -11.94 14.73
C SER A 209 2.81 -12.14 13.65
N GLN A 210 3.08 -11.82 12.38
CA GLN A 210 2.09 -11.80 11.31
C GLN A 210 2.58 -12.64 10.10
N PRO A 211 2.19 -13.93 10.01
CA PRO A 211 2.65 -14.83 8.95
C PRO A 211 2.37 -14.32 7.53
N GLU A 212 1.21 -13.71 7.31
CA GLU A 212 0.74 -13.24 5.99
C GLU A 212 1.60 -12.13 5.38
N ILE A 213 2.35 -11.40 6.20
CA ILE A 213 3.19 -10.27 5.76
C ILE A 213 4.67 -10.50 6.06
N ILE A 214 5.07 -11.73 6.35
CA ILE A 214 6.46 -12.03 6.73
C ILE A 214 7.46 -11.62 5.63
N PHE A 215 7.03 -11.70 4.36
CA PHE A 215 7.79 -11.29 3.19
C PHE A 215 7.97 -9.77 3.05
N ALA A 216 7.13 -8.98 3.73
CA ALA A 216 7.10 -7.53 3.59
C ALA A 216 8.38 -6.88 4.14
N GLU A 217 8.74 -5.72 3.59
CA GLU A 217 9.90 -4.95 4.05
C GLU A 217 9.50 -3.95 5.12
N CYS A 218 10.42 -3.59 6.01
CA CYS A 218 10.23 -2.48 6.94
C CYS A 218 11.12 -1.32 6.50
N LYS A 219 10.52 -0.18 6.16
CA LYS A 219 11.24 1.01 5.69
C LYS A 219 10.77 2.25 6.44
N SER A 220 11.69 3.16 6.74
CA SER A 220 11.31 4.52 7.13
C SER A 220 10.85 5.32 5.93
N VAL A 221 10.09 6.38 6.16
CA VAL A 221 9.70 7.32 5.09
C VAL A 221 10.94 7.98 4.46
N SER A 222 11.97 8.29 5.25
CA SER A 222 13.26 8.76 4.73
C SER A 222 13.91 7.75 3.77
N GLN A 223 13.92 6.45 4.11
CA GLN A 223 14.45 5.40 3.23
C GLN A 223 13.63 5.21 1.95
N MET A 224 12.33 5.54 1.96
CA MET A 224 11.52 5.53 0.74
C MET A 224 11.85 6.73 -0.17
N LYS A 225 12.16 7.89 0.43
CA LYS A 225 12.56 9.11 -0.27
C LYS A 225 13.97 8.99 -0.86
N ASN A 226 14.88 8.39 -0.09
CA ASN A 226 16.30 8.32 -0.41
C ASN A 226 16.67 6.87 -0.71
N ASN A 227 17.10 6.61 -1.94
CA ASN A 227 17.63 5.31 -2.32
C ASN A 227 19.01 5.13 -1.67
N GLU A 228 19.07 4.85 -0.38
CA GLU A 228 20.28 4.25 0.18
C GLU A 228 20.35 2.83 -0.40
N LYS A 229 21.08 2.70 -1.52
CA LYS A 229 21.76 1.45 -1.82
C LYS A 229 22.47 1.09 -0.52
N LYS A 230 22.03 0.00 0.12
CA LYS A 230 22.83 -0.65 1.16
C LYS A 230 24.25 -0.74 0.63
N GLN A 231 25.18 0.03 1.21
CA GLN A 231 26.59 -0.25 1.05
C GLN A 231 26.77 -1.66 1.60
N LYS A 232 26.98 -2.61 0.67
CA LYS A 232 27.64 -3.87 0.97
C LYS A 232 29.13 -3.53 1.04
N GLY A 233 29.79 -3.93 2.11
CA GLY A 233 31.22 -3.73 2.34
C GLY A 233 31.43 -3.41 3.80
#